data_AF-A0A842U7I3-F1
#
_entry.id   AF-A0A842U7I3-F1
#
_cell.length_a   1.000
_cell.length_b   1.000
_cell.length_c   1.000
_cell.angle_alpha   90.00
_cell.angle_beta   90.00
_cell.angle_gamma   90.00
#
_symmetry.space_group_name_H-M   'P 1'
#
loop_
_entity.id
_entity.type
_entity.pdbx_description
1 polymer ?
#
loop_
_entity_poly.entity_id
_entity_poly.type
_entity_poly.pdbx_seq_one_letter_code
_entity_poly.pdbx_strand_id
1 'polypeptide(L)'
;MITKEQLSDIIINSEEINTLLAAIDDLIDLKLIIRDIVPDYNLNKGLRNKFISILRELQNKLDPIFAKYLESHTTKKQRKSKSPSKDKILKILESKDYILVSANSSKKILKDLGADPRTIISTGGPLTVEDYKTINPNLPDQALVNITRKCENLLDQIERKDWENADLFFIYDKDNIADRLILEKKALINERIGKEFKEIPVLSWDKLAE
;
A
#
# COMPACT_ATOMS: atom_id res chain seq x y z
N MET A 1 0.98 46.46 -9.81
CA MET A 1 -0.34 46.00 -10.32
C MET A 1 -0.20 44.58 -10.83
N ILE A 2 -0.59 43.58 -10.05
CA ILE A 2 -1.00 42.24 -10.53
C ILE A 2 -2.17 41.80 -9.63
N THR A 3 -3.34 41.87 -10.26
CA THR A 3 -4.62 41.16 -10.06
C THR A 3 -5.13 40.79 -8.67
N LYS A 4 -6.24 41.44 -8.31
CA LYS A 4 -7.38 40.83 -7.60
C LYS A 4 -7.66 39.46 -8.22
N GLU A 5 -7.28 38.38 -7.53
CA GLU A 5 -7.88 37.08 -7.80
C GLU A 5 -9.39 37.20 -7.59
N GLN A 6 -10.11 36.74 -8.59
CA GLN A 6 -11.56 36.78 -8.67
C GLN A 6 -12.15 35.93 -7.55
N LEU A 7 -12.63 36.55 -6.48
CA LEU A 7 -13.71 35.99 -5.68
C LEU A 7 -14.98 36.11 -6.52
N SER A 8 -15.16 35.22 -7.50
CA SER A 8 -16.47 34.97 -8.08
C SER A 8 -17.32 34.27 -7.02
N ASP A 9 -18.52 34.77 -6.77
CA ASP A 9 -19.47 34.12 -5.86
C ASP A 9 -19.71 32.67 -6.30
N ILE A 10 -19.43 31.72 -5.40
CA ILE A 10 -19.72 30.31 -5.63
C ILE A 10 -21.22 30.10 -5.45
N ILE A 11 -21.93 29.86 -6.56
CA ILE A 11 -23.36 29.55 -6.52
C ILE A 11 -23.54 28.04 -6.30
N ILE A 12 -24.15 27.69 -5.18
CA ILE A 12 -24.57 26.31 -4.85
C ILE A 12 -26.04 26.17 -5.18
N ASN A 13 -26.40 25.16 -5.97
CA ASN A 13 -27.79 24.94 -6.35
C ASN A 13 -28.57 24.17 -5.25
N SER A 14 -29.89 24.18 -5.33
CA SER A 14 -30.75 23.53 -4.34
C SER A 14 -30.57 22.01 -4.26
N GLU A 15 -30.26 21.36 -5.39
CA GLU A 15 -29.99 19.91 -5.45
C GLU A 15 -28.72 19.54 -4.66
N GLU A 16 -27.69 20.36 -4.76
CA GLU A 16 -26.41 20.19 -4.04
C GLU A 16 -26.57 20.43 -2.55
N ILE A 17 -27.34 21.46 -2.16
CA ILE A 17 -27.68 21.69 -0.75
C ILE A 17 -28.46 20.50 -0.18
N ASN A 18 -29.46 20.00 -0.91
CA ASN A 18 -30.24 18.84 -0.47
C ASN A 18 -29.36 17.58 -0.35
N THR A 19 -28.41 17.41 -1.26
CA THR A 19 -27.45 16.31 -1.22
C THR A 19 -26.52 16.41 0.00
N LEU A 20 -26.05 17.61 0.34
CA LEU A 20 -25.26 17.85 1.55
C LEU A 20 -26.05 17.57 2.83
N LEU A 21 -27.31 18.02 2.89
CA LEU A 21 -28.18 17.75 4.03
C LEU A 21 -28.43 16.24 4.19
N ALA A 22 -28.71 15.53 3.10
CA ALA A 22 -28.85 14.08 3.12
C ALA A 22 -27.57 13.35 3.56
N ALA A 23 -26.39 13.89 3.21
CA ALA A 23 -25.11 13.34 3.70
C ALA A 23 -24.92 13.58 5.21
N ILE A 24 -25.41 14.71 5.75
CA ILE A 24 -25.39 14.93 7.20
C ILE A 24 -26.28 13.91 7.91
N ASP A 25 -27.46 13.60 7.36
CA ASP A 25 -28.36 12.58 7.92
C ASP A 25 -27.68 11.19 7.94
N ASP A 26 -26.99 10.80 6.86
CA ASP A 26 -26.22 9.56 6.82
C ASP A 26 -25.12 9.52 7.90
N LEU A 27 -24.44 10.64 8.15
CA LEU A 27 -23.42 10.74 9.19
C LEU A 27 -24.03 10.62 10.60
N ILE A 28 -25.25 11.12 10.80
CA ILE A 28 -26.00 10.92 12.04
C ILE A 28 -26.32 9.44 12.23
N ASP A 29 -26.74 8.74 11.18
CA ASP A 29 -26.98 7.30 11.23
C ASP A 29 -25.71 6.49 11.56
N LEU A 30 -24.57 6.87 10.98
CA LEU A 30 -23.27 6.28 11.35
C LEU A 30 -22.93 6.53 12.81
N LYS A 31 -23.20 7.73 13.33
CA LYS A 31 -23.00 8.06 14.74
C LYS A 31 -23.84 7.16 15.65
N LEU A 32 -25.07 6.83 15.25
CA LEU A 32 -25.92 5.87 16.00
C LEU A 32 -25.30 4.48 16.02
N ILE A 33 -24.82 3.98 14.87
CA ILE A 33 -24.13 2.68 14.81
C ILE A 33 -22.88 2.68 15.69
N ILE A 34 -22.10 3.77 15.67
CA ILE A 34 -20.90 3.92 16.52
C ILE A 34 -21.29 3.87 18.00
N ARG A 35 -22.38 4.53 18.40
CA ARG A 35 -22.88 4.47 19.78
C ARG A 35 -23.27 3.05 20.19
N ASP A 36 -23.89 2.30 19.28
CA ASP A 36 -24.38 0.95 19.55
C ASP A 36 -23.26 -0.10 19.69
N ILE A 37 -22.05 0.21 19.21
CA ILE A 37 -20.88 -0.67 19.35
C ILE A 37 -19.94 -0.25 20.48
N VAL A 38 -20.17 0.88 21.17
CA VAL A 38 -19.36 1.26 22.34
C VAL A 38 -19.67 0.34 23.53
N PRO A 39 -18.66 -0.09 24.31
CA PRO A 39 -17.24 0.25 24.23
C PRO A 39 -16.39 -0.73 23.41
N ASP A 40 -16.96 -1.85 22.96
CA ASP A 40 -16.19 -2.95 22.37
C ASP A 40 -15.82 -2.72 20.90
N TYR A 41 -16.43 -1.72 20.27
CA TYR A 41 -16.31 -1.31 18.87
C TYR A 41 -16.47 -2.46 17.86
N ASN A 42 -17.17 -3.53 18.25
CA ASN A 42 -17.32 -4.72 17.44
C ASN A 42 -18.60 -4.65 16.58
N LEU A 43 -18.43 -4.61 15.26
CA LEU A 43 -19.54 -4.65 14.32
C LEU A 43 -19.91 -6.11 13.99
N ASN A 44 -21.05 -6.56 14.52
CA ASN A 44 -21.63 -7.83 14.08
C ASN A 44 -21.96 -7.80 12.57
N LYS A 45 -22.19 -8.97 11.96
CA LYS A 45 -22.39 -9.10 10.50
C LYS A 45 -23.51 -8.20 9.95
N GLY A 46 -24.60 -8.00 10.71
CA GLY A 46 -25.72 -7.14 10.32
C GLY A 46 -25.34 -5.65 10.36
N LEU A 47 -24.79 -5.20 11.48
CA LEU A 47 -24.33 -3.83 11.66
C LEU A 47 -23.21 -3.47 10.69
N ARG A 48 -22.29 -4.41 10.41
CA ARG A 48 -21.22 -4.23 9.43
C ARG A 48 -21.76 -3.93 8.04
N ASN A 49 -22.75 -4.70 7.57
CA ASN A 49 -23.33 -4.48 6.25
C ASN A 49 -24.04 -3.12 6.17
N LYS A 50 -24.78 -2.76 7.22
CA LYS A 50 -25.45 -1.45 7.30
C LYS A 50 -24.42 -0.30 7.31
N PHE A 51 -23.38 -0.42 8.12
CA PHE A 51 -22.28 0.55 8.21
C PHE A 51 -21.57 0.75 6.87
N ILE A 52 -21.24 -0.34 6.18
CA ILE A 52 -20.59 -0.27 4.85
C ILE A 52 -21.53 0.35 3.80
N SER A 53 -22.84 0.05 3.84
CA SER A 53 -23.81 0.63 2.91
C SER A 53 -23.86 2.15 3.05
N ILE A 54 -23.99 2.65 4.28
CA ILE A 54 -24.08 4.10 4.54
C ILE A 54 -22.80 4.82 4.11
N LEU A 55 -21.62 4.25 4.37
CA LEU A 55 -20.35 4.82 3.89
C LEU A 55 -20.28 4.92 2.36
N ARG A 56 -20.79 3.92 1.63
CA ARG A 56 -20.83 3.95 0.16
C ARG A 56 -21.82 4.99 -0.36
N GLU A 57 -22.98 5.10 0.28
CA GLU A 57 -23.99 6.10 -0.07
C GLU A 57 -23.46 7.52 0.13
N LEU A 58 -22.79 7.77 1.27
CA LEU A 58 -22.09 9.01 1.54
C LEU A 58 -21.07 9.36 0.46
N GLN A 59 -20.22 8.39 0.10
CA GLN A 59 -19.23 8.58 -0.96
C GLN A 59 -19.90 8.98 -2.27
N ASN A 60 -20.96 8.27 -2.68
CA ASN A 60 -21.66 8.55 -3.93
C ASN A 60 -22.35 9.92 -3.93
N LYS A 61 -22.89 10.36 -2.79
CA LYS A 61 -23.54 11.68 -2.63
C LYS A 61 -22.52 12.83 -2.69
N LEU A 62 -21.38 12.67 -2.03
CA LEU A 62 -20.40 13.75 -1.87
C LEU A 62 -19.41 13.86 -3.03
N ASP A 63 -19.11 12.76 -3.73
CA ASP A 63 -18.14 12.73 -4.83
C ASP A 63 -18.42 13.72 -5.98
N PRO A 64 -19.68 13.97 -6.40
CA PRO A 64 -20.01 15.00 -7.39
C PRO A 64 -19.78 16.42 -6.88
N ILE A 65 -20.13 16.69 -5.61
CA ILE A 65 -19.97 18.00 -4.97
C ILE A 65 -18.48 18.33 -4.83
N PHE A 66 -17.70 17.37 -4.36
CA PHE A 66 -16.25 17.50 -4.28
C PHE A 66 -15.63 17.74 -5.67
N ALA A 67 -16.07 17.01 -6.70
CA ALA A 67 -15.57 17.21 -8.06
C ALA A 67 -15.87 18.60 -8.62
N LYS A 68 -16.98 19.23 -8.20
CA LYS A 68 -17.41 20.55 -8.66
C LYS A 68 -16.71 21.69 -7.94
N TYR A 69 -16.65 21.63 -6.61
CA TYR A 69 -16.23 22.77 -5.78
C TYR A 69 -14.80 22.71 -5.29
N LEU A 70 -14.21 21.51 -5.25
CA LEU A 70 -12.82 21.32 -4.83
C LEU A 70 -11.91 21.20 -6.05
N GLU A 71 -12.01 22.13 -7.02
CA GLU A 71 -11.20 22.15 -8.25
C GLU A 71 -9.78 21.62 -7.99
N SER A 72 -9.40 20.64 -8.81
CA SER A 72 -8.21 19.83 -8.66
C SER A 72 -6.92 20.65 -8.49
N HIS A 73 -6.49 20.89 -7.26
CA HIS A 73 -5.06 20.82 -6.91
C HIS A 73 -4.55 19.37 -6.85
N THR A 74 -5.39 18.40 -7.22
CA THR A 74 -5.02 17.01 -7.49
C THR A 74 -5.44 16.65 -8.91
N THR A 75 -4.49 16.78 -9.84
CA THR A 75 -4.62 16.49 -11.27
C THR A 75 -5.55 15.31 -11.59
N LYS A 76 -6.56 15.61 -12.40
CA LYS A 76 -7.50 14.67 -13.02
C LYS A 76 -6.76 13.57 -13.79
N LYS A 77 -6.60 12.37 -13.20
CA LYS A 77 -6.83 11.06 -13.86
C LYS A 77 -6.68 9.86 -12.89
N GLN A 78 -7.34 9.88 -11.73
CA GLN A 78 -7.38 8.68 -10.87
C GLN A 78 -8.73 8.54 -10.16
N ARG A 79 -9.69 7.90 -10.85
CA ARG A 79 -10.81 7.21 -10.19
C ARG A 79 -10.81 5.75 -10.63
N LYS A 80 -9.77 5.03 -10.21
CA LYS A 80 -9.80 3.63 -9.78
C LYS A 80 -8.75 3.48 -8.69
N SER A 81 -9.22 3.30 -7.46
CA SER A 81 -8.49 2.75 -6.31
C SER A 81 -6.96 2.91 -6.36
N LYS A 82 -6.42 4.08 -6.02
CA LYS A 82 -5.00 4.19 -5.71
C LYS A 82 -4.86 4.49 -4.23
N SER A 83 -4.55 3.44 -3.48
CA SER A 83 -3.97 3.60 -2.15
C SER A 83 -2.74 4.52 -2.23
N PRO A 84 -2.46 5.35 -1.21
CA PRO A 84 -1.28 6.23 -1.19
C PRO A 84 0.05 5.46 -1.38
N SER A 85 0.05 4.14 -1.17
CA SER A 85 1.17 3.25 -1.48
C SER A 85 1.37 3.03 -2.98
N LYS A 86 0.31 2.98 -3.81
CA LYS A 86 0.42 2.70 -5.26
C LYS A 86 1.09 3.83 -6.04
N ASP A 87 0.79 5.09 -5.73
CA ASP A 87 1.47 6.22 -6.38
C ASP A 87 2.95 6.34 -6.01
N LYS A 88 3.29 6.03 -4.74
CA LYS A 88 4.69 5.93 -4.33
C LYS A 88 5.42 4.84 -5.10
N ILE A 89 4.79 3.67 -5.24
CA ILE A 89 5.35 2.54 -5.99
C ILE A 89 5.57 2.93 -7.45
N LEU A 90 4.58 3.53 -8.12
CA LEU A 90 4.72 3.94 -9.52
C LEU A 90 5.88 4.92 -9.75
N LYS A 91 6.09 5.89 -8.85
CA LYS A 91 7.25 6.79 -8.92
C LYS A 91 8.59 6.07 -8.80
N ILE A 92 8.63 4.99 -8.03
CA ILE A 92 9.83 4.16 -7.87
C ILE A 92 10.04 3.27 -9.10
N LEU A 93 8.96 2.82 -9.75
CA LEU A 93 9.08 2.06 -11.00
C LEU A 93 9.70 2.89 -12.13
N GLU A 94 9.53 4.21 -12.09
CA GLU A 94 10.11 5.16 -13.04
C GLU A 94 11.57 5.54 -12.70
N SER A 95 12.07 5.20 -11.51
CA SER A 95 13.44 5.49 -11.09
C SER A 95 14.41 4.35 -11.44
N LYS A 96 15.72 4.57 -11.18
CA LYS A 96 16.76 3.53 -11.32
C LYS A 96 16.97 2.72 -10.04
N ASP A 97 16.08 2.87 -9.06
CA ASP A 97 16.20 2.24 -7.76
C ASP A 97 15.84 0.75 -7.79
N TYR A 98 16.32 0.01 -6.80
CA TYR A 98 16.02 -1.41 -6.65
C TYR A 98 14.80 -1.64 -5.77
N ILE A 99 14.03 -2.67 -6.09
CA ILE A 99 12.84 -3.07 -5.34
C ILE A 99 13.04 -4.48 -4.80
N LEU A 100 12.90 -4.63 -3.49
CA LEU A 100 12.90 -5.91 -2.80
C LEU A 100 11.46 -6.37 -2.55
N VAL A 101 11.18 -7.64 -2.85
CA VAL A 101 9.90 -8.33 -2.54
C VAL A 101 10.14 -9.75 -2.07
N SER A 102 9.30 -10.26 -1.16
CA SER A 102 9.46 -11.63 -0.66
C SER A 102 9.03 -12.71 -1.65
N ALA A 103 8.04 -12.44 -2.51
CA ALA A 103 7.40 -13.45 -3.34
C ALA A 103 7.50 -13.18 -4.84
N ASN A 104 7.56 -14.26 -5.63
CA ASN A 104 7.52 -14.19 -7.09
C ASN A 104 6.19 -13.66 -7.63
N SER A 105 5.08 -13.89 -6.91
CA SER A 105 3.77 -13.31 -7.23
C SER A 105 3.79 -11.79 -7.15
N SER A 106 4.37 -11.24 -6.07
CA SER A 106 4.59 -9.80 -5.91
C SER A 106 5.47 -9.22 -7.01
N LYS A 107 6.56 -9.92 -7.37
CA LYS A 107 7.41 -9.54 -8.51
C LYS A 107 6.62 -9.50 -9.82
N LYS A 108 5.72 -10.46 -10.06
CA LYS A 108 4.86 -10.46 -11.26
C LYS A 108 3.96 -9.24 -11.30
N ILE A 109 3.31 -8.90 -10.18
CA ILE A 109 2.44 -7.73 -10.09
C ILE A 109 3.21 -6.44 -10.41
N LEU A 110 4.41 -6.27 -9.87
CA LEU A 110 5.24 -5.10 -10.16
C LEU A 110 5.63 -5.02 -11.64
N LYS A 111 5.95 -6.16 -12.28
CA LYS A 111 6.21 -6.20 -13.72
C LYS A 111 4.98 -5.79 -14.53
N ASP A 112 3.80 -6.26 -14.15
CA ASP A 112 2.54 -5.92 -14.82
C ASP A 112 2.21 -4.42 -14.66
N LEU A 113 2.74 -3.77 -13.61
CA LEU A 113 2.69 -2.32 -13.39
C LEU A 113 3.80 -1.53 -14.11
N GLY A 114 4.67 -2.19 -14.88
CA GLY A 114 5.69 -1.53 -15.71
C GLY A 114 7.10 -1.48 -15.13
N ALA A 115 7.37 -2.18 -14.03
CA ALA A 115 8.70 -2.24 -13.44
C ALA A 115 9.71 -2.99 -14.33
N ASP A 116 10.94 -2.47 -14.45
CA ASP A 116 12.05 -3.20 -15.08
C ASP A 116 12.38 -4.47 -14.26
N PRO A 117 12.31 -5.69 -14.84
CA PRO A 117 12.65 -6.91 -14.13
C PRO A 117 14.06 -6.95 -13.52
N ARG A 118 14.99 -6.13 -14.03
CA ARG A 118 16.39 -6.02 -13.56
C ARG A 118 16.52 -5.23 -12.26
N THR A 119 15.55 -4.37 -11.96
CA THR A 119 15.52 -3.61 -10.70
C THR A 119 14.78 -4.34 -9.59
N ILE A 120 14.03 -5.42 -9.89
CA ILE A 120 13.32 -6.21 -8.88
C ILE A 120 14.14 -7.41 -8.39
N ILE A 121 14.52 -7.35 -7.12
CA ILE A 121 15.12 -8.41 -6.33
C ILE A 121 13.99 -9.16 -5.61
N SER A 122 13.84 -10.46 -5.88
CA SER A 122 12.89 -11.30 -5.16
C SER A 122 13.63 -12.34 -4.34
N THR A 123 13.33 -12.39 -3.03
CA THR A 123 13.93 -13.38 -2.13
C THR A 123 13.30 -14.77 -2.31
N GLY A 124 12.05 -14.82 -2.78
CA GLY A 124 11.27 -16.04 -2.91
C GLY A 124 11.03 -16.75 -1.58
N GLY A 125 10.94 -16.01 -0.47
CA GLY A 125 10.79 -16.48 0.92
C GLY A 125 11.58 -15.62 1.91
N PRO A 126 11.79 -16.08 3.16
CA PRO A 126 12.61 -15.35 4.13
C PRO A 126 14.07 -15.16 3.71
N LEU A 127 14.78 -14.29 4.43
CA LEU A 127 16.18 -13.95 4.15
C LEU A 127 17.18 -14.97 4.70
N THR A 128 16.91 -15.58 5.85
CA THR A 128 17.83 -16.54 6.47
C THR A 128 17.20 -17.92 6.62
N VAL A 129 18.05 -18.94 6.74
CA VAL A 129 17.62 -20.35 6.83
C VAL A 129 16.80 -20.60 8.11
N GLU A 130 17.16 -19.91 9.19
CA GLU A 130 16.45 -19.96 10.47
C GLU A 130 15.01 -19.51 10.30
N ASP A 131 14.78 -18.44 9.54
CA ASP A 131 13.44 -17.91 9.27
C ASP A 131 12.58 -18.91 8.48
N TYR A 132 13.18 -19.72 7.59
CA TYR A 132 12.47 -20.81 6.93
C TYR A 132 12.03 -21.90 7.92
N LYS A 133 12.85 -22.21 8.92
CA LYS A 133 12.48 -23.14 10.00
C LYS A 133 11.39 -22.57 10.91
N THR A 134 11.38 -21.25 11.13
CA THR A 134 10.30 -20.57 11.87
C THR A 134 8.96 -20.73 11.15
N ILE A 135 8.94 -20.64 9.82
CA ILE A 135 7.72 -20.84 9.03
C ILE A 135 7.33 -22.33 8.96
N ASN A 136 8.30 -23.22 8.78
CA ASN A 136 8.06 -24.66 8.71
C ASN A 136 9.13 -25.44 9.50
N PRO A 137 8.84 -25.81 10.76
CA PRO A 137 9.79 -26.54 11.61
C PRO A 137 10.15 -27.94 11.10
N ASN A 138 9.29 -28.55 10.28
CA ASN A 138 9.48 -29.91 9.75
C ASN A 138 10.30 -29.93 8.45
N LEU A 139 11.05 -28.86 8.15
CA LEU A 139 11.82 -28.76 6.92
C LEU A 139 12.94 -29.83 6.90
N PRO A 140 13.03 -30.66 5.85
CA PRO A 140 14.09 -31.67 5.75
C PRO A 140 15.48 -31.04 5.64
N ASP A 141 16.49 -31.66 6.25
CA ASP A 141 17.88 -31.14 6.23
C ASP A 141 18.44 -30.97 4.82
N GLN A 142 18.09 -31.86 3.89
CA GLN A 142 18.48 -31.76 2.49
C GLN A 142 17.93 -30.50 1.80
N ALA A 143 16.75 -30.03 2.20
CA ALA A 143 16.16 -28.79 1.69
C ALA A 143 16.89 -27.56 2.26
N LEU A 144 17.34 -27.63 3.53
CA LEU A 144 18.09 -26.55 4.18
C LEU A 144 19.36 -26.21 3.42
N VAL A 145 20.14 -27.21 2.97
CA VAL A 145 21.38 -26.96 2.20
C VAL A 145 21.13 -26.09 0.97
N ASN A 146 20.07 -26.39 0.22
CA ASN A 146 19.71 -25.61 -0.96
C ASN A 146 19.21 -24.21 -0.60
N ILE A 147 18.48 -24.08 0.51
CA ILE A 147 17.97 -22.79 1.02
C ILE A 147 19.13 -21.93 1.51
N THR A 148 20.09 -22.48 2.25
CA THR A 148 21.30 -21.76 2.71
C THR A 148 22.01 -21.11 1.53
N ARG A 149 22.31 -21.91 0.50
CA ARG A 149 22.96 -21.41 -0.71
C ARG A 149 22.11 -20.35 -1.43
N LYS A 150 20.79 -20.50 -1.43
CA LYS A 150 19.87 -19.51 -2.03
C LYS A 150 19.91 -18.19 -1.27
N CYS A 151 19.90 -18.24 0.07
CA CYS A 151 19.99 -17.07 0.94
C CYS A 151 21.33 -16.33 0.76
N GLU A 152 22.44 -17.06 0.75
CA GLU A 152 23.79 -16.50 0.52
C GLU A 152 23.88 -15.83 -0.86
N ASN A 153 23.47 -16.53 -1.93
CA ASN A 153 23.49 -15.97 -3.28
C ASN A 153 22.64 -14.70 -3.40
N LEU A 154 21.54 -14.60 -2.68
CA LEU A 154 20.69 -13.41 -2.67
C LEU A 154 21.39 -12.25 -1.97
N LEU A 155 21.98 -12.48 -0.80
CA LEU A 155 22.73 -11.45 -0.07
C LEU A 155 23.92 -10.94 -0.89
N ASP A 156 24.65 -11.84 -1.54
CA ASP A 156 25.70 -11.51 -2.50
C ASP A 156 25.18 -10.66 -3.68
N GLN A 157 24.01 -11.00 -4.21
CA GLN A 157 23.39 -10.22 -5.28
C GLN A 157 22.99 -8.81 -4.84
N ILE A 158 22.54 -8.66 -3.61
CA ILE A 158 22.23 -7.36 -3.00
C ILE A 158 23.53 -6.57 -2.83
N GLU A 159 24.55 -7.15 -2.22
CA GLU A 159 25.83 -6.48 -1.94
C GLU A 159 26.55 -6.00 -3.22
N ARG A 160 26.44 -6.73 -4.34
CA ARG A 160 27.10 -6.39 -5.61
C ARG A 160 26.42 -5.26 -6.40
N LYS A 161 25.31 -4.67 -5.93
CA LYS A 161 24.65 -3.55 -6.62
C LYS A 161 25.35 -2.22 -6.32
N ASP A 162 25.21 -1.26 -7.23
CA ASP A 162 25.64 0.11 -7.01
C ASP A 162 24.64 0.85 -6.11
N TRP A 163 24.96 0.94 -4.82
CA TRP A 163 24.16 1.63 -3.82
C TRP A 163 24.50 3.12 -3.66
N GLU A 164 25.56 3.61 -4.30
CA GLU A 164 25.88 5.05 -4.27
C GLU A 164 24.85 5.84 -5.07
N ASN A 165 24.37 5.27 -6.18
CA ASN A 165 23.46 5.92 -7.12
C ASN A 165 22.01 5.38 -7.11
N ALA A 166 21.72 4.36 -6.31
CA ALA A 166 20.40 3.74 -6.24
C ALA A 166 19.99 3.42 -4.82
N ASP A 167 18.72 3.61 -4.49
CA ASP A 167 18.13 3.17 -3.22
C ASP A 167 17.52 1.78 -3.32
N LEU A 168 17.34 1.15 -2.16
CA LEU A 168 16.56 -0.08 -2.03
C LEU A 168 15.20 0.24 -1.42
N PHE A 169 14.13 -0.16 -2.09
CA PHE A 169 12.77 -0.07 -1.59
C PHE A 169 12.24 -1.47 -1.28
N PHE A 170 11.90 -1.74 -0.03
CA PHE A 170 11.21 -2.96 0.34
C PHE A 170 9.70 -2.71 0.32
N ILE A 171 9.01 -3.35 -0.63
CA ILE A 171 7.55 -3.31 -0.72
C ILE A 171 7.01 -4.58 -0.06
N TYR A 172 6.16 -4.43 0.94
CA TYR A 172 5.78 -5.55 1.80
C TYR A 172 4.33 -5.50 2.25
N ASP A 173 3.76 -6.68 2.48
CA ASP A 173 2.45 -6.87 3.09
C ASP A 173 2.65 -7.17 4.59
N LYS A 174 2.04 -6.36 5.46
CA LYS A 174 2.16 -6.49 6.92
C LYS A 174 1.61 -7.81 7.45
N ASP A 175 0.68 -8.42 6.73
CA ASP A 175 0.05 -9.67 7.12
C ASP A 175 0.83 -10.90 6.61
N ASN A 176 1.84 -10.70 5.76
CA ASN A 176 2.69 -11.77 5.25
C ASN A 176 3.84 -12.11 6.21
N ILE A 177 3.95 -13.37 6.60
CA ILE A 177 4.95 -13.84 7.58
C ILE A 177 6.38 -13.65 7.06
N ALA A 178 6.65 -13.97 5.79
CA ALA A 178 7.99 -13.84 5.22
C ALA A 178 8.40 -12.36 5.14
N ASP A 179 7.47 -11.47 4.78
CA ASP A 179 7.71 -10.03 4.77
C ASP A 179 8.07 -9.48 6.15
N ARG A 180 7.38 -9.93 7.20
CA ARG A 180 7.72 -9.56 8.59
C ARG A 180 9.10 -10.03 9.01
N LEU A 181 9.46 -11.27 8.69
CA LEU A 181 10.80 -11.81 9.00
C LEU A 181 11.90 -11.02 8.27
N ILE A 182 11.65 -10.58 7.04
CA ILE A 182 12.57 -9.70 6.31
C ILE A 182 12.75 -8.34 7.03
N LEU A 183 11.67 -7.74 7.54
CA LEU A 183 11.75 -6.50 8.33
C LEU A 183 12.56 -6.67 9.60
N GLU A 184 12.40 -7.81 10.30
CA GLU A 184 13.19 -8.11 11.50
C GLU A 184 14.69 -8.22 11.18
N LYS A 185 15.04 -8.63 9.96
CA LYS A 185 16.42 -8.65 9.45
C LYS A 185 16.86 -7.35 8.80
N LYS A 186 16.17 -6.23 9.05
CA LYS A 186 16.50 -4.93 8.43
C LYS A 186 17.96 -4.51 8.62
N ALA A 187 18.49 -4.71 9.82
CA ALA A 187 19.89 -4.39 10.12
C ALA A 187 20.88 -5.14 9.20
N LEU A 188 20.63 -6.42 8.93
CA LEU A 188 21.45 -7.24 8.04
C LEU A 188 21.46 -6.69 6.62
N ILE A 189 20.30 -6.30 6.09
CA ILE A 189 20.21 -5.72 4.74
C ILE A 189 20.92 -4.37 4.71
N ASN A 190 20.67 -3.52 5.72
CA ASN A 190 21.26 -2.18 5.81
C ASN A 190 22.79 -2.22 5.86
N GLU A 191 23.35 -3.19 6.60
CA GLU A 191 24.80 -3.42 6.65
C GLU A 191 25.35 -3.78 5.26
N ARG A 192 24.67 -4.67 4.53
CA ARG A 192 25.09 -5.10 3.18
C ARG A 192 25.00 -4.01 2.12
N ILE A 193 24.06 -3.08 2.25
CA ILE A 193 23.90 -1.97 1.30
C ILE A 193 24.60 -0.67 1.76
N GLY A 194 25.13 -0.63 2.99
CA GLY A 194 25.78 0.53 3.58
C GLY A 194 24.85 1.72 3.92
N LYS A 195 23.53 1.52 3.87
CA LYS A 195 22.51 2.55 4.16
C LYS A 195 21.18 1.93 4.56
N GLU A 196 20.23 2.76 4.99
CA GLU A 196 18.88 2.26 5.27
C GLU A 196 18.06 2.06 4.00
N PHE A 197 17.45 0.88 3.85
CA PHE A 197 16.43 0.71 2.81
C PHE A 197 15.12 1.39 3.21
N LYS A 198 14.36 1.80 2.19
CA LYS A 198 13.08 2.48 2.33
C LYS A 198 11.93 1.47 2.38
N GLU A 199 11.04 1.66 3.33
CA GLU A 199 9.93 0.76 3.61
C GLU A 199 8.62 1.25 2.97
N ILE A 200 7.93 0.36 2.26
CA ILE A 200 6.64 0.66 1.63
C ILE A 200 5.62 -0.43 1.97
N PRO A 201 4.78 -0.22 2.98
CA PRO A 201 3.71 -1.16 3.27
C PRO A 201 2.61 -1.07 2.20
N VAL A 202 2.13 -2.23 1.77
CA VAL A 202 0.91 -2.39 0.96
C VAL A 202 -0.18 -3.05 1.81
N LEU A 203 -1.43 -2.68 1.55
CA LEU A 203 -2.59 -3.30 2.22
C LEU A 203 -2.82 -4.74 1.77
N SER A 204 -2.48 -5.03 0.52
CA SER A 204 -2.49 -6.35 -0.11
C SER A 204 -1.92 -6.22 -1.50
N TRP A 205 -1.26 -7.25 -2.00
CA TRP A 205 -0.79 -7.30 -3.38
C TRP A 205 -1.93 -7.28 -4.41
N ASP A 206 -3.08 -7.90 -4.10
CA ASP A 206 -4.23 -7.97 -5.03
C ASP A 206 -4.82 -6.58 -5.34
N LYS A 207 -5.01 -5.74 -4.30
CA LYS A 207 -5.45 -4.34 -4.49
C LYS A 207 -4.45 -3.47 -5.25
N LEU A 208 -3.18 -3.89 -5.34
CA LEU A 208 -2.18 -3.18 -6.14
C LEU A 208 -2.35 -3.53 -7.63
N ALA A 209 -2.79 -4.75 -7.93
CA ALA A 209 -3.02 -5.25 -9.28
C ALA A 209 -4.33 -4.75 -9.92
N GLU A 210 -5.33 -4.37 -9.11
CA GLU A 210 -6.60 -3.73 -9.54
C GLU A 210 -6.43 -2.29 -10.05
#